data_AF-A0A1W9SPE8-F1
#
_entry.id   AF-A0A1W9SPE8-F1
#
_cell.length_a   1.000
_cell.length_b   1.000
_cell.length_c   1.000
_cell.angle_alpha   90.00
_cell.angle_beta   90.00
_cell.angle_gamma   90.00
#
_symmetry.space_group_name_H-M   'P 1'
#
loop_
_entity.id
_entity.type
_entity.pdbx_description
1 polymer ?
#
loop_
_entity_poly.entity_id
_entity_poly.type
_entity_poly.pdbx_seq_one_letter_code
_entity_poly.pdbx_strand_id
1 'polypeptide(L)'
;MFFSLIFLIKKFAFYVKNKIDFLNFTFLQIILNLIFYVFLYLINYEINFYSILFLIILVEVIIYFNYKNIRYNYSKNILIISLISLYTVSFISEKIEIKEKKRRIVLAENRGTEKDPIAEYLLEDISNKLKKDDYVKYYLQFHNEKIDSLLNYLQKKYFNLYLEKYNLEISICTSIDSILLNPREKAKDCYNFYDGIKKLQGIKLFNSDFYFLDNVNGRISYFGKFEFEYFYKKEKFISLFILLNSKLVNEELGYPELLLNKKTIKKTNLKKYSFAKYKNNYLVSKTGHFSYSLDREIYKRKDKEYYFFDLDNYNHLIYNFCIFPFCIINFYDFC
;
A
#
# COMPACT_ATOMS: atom_id res chain seq x y z
N MET A 1 2.93 -5.97 -33.98
CA MET A 1 3.06 -4.50 -34.01
C MET A 1 4.47 -4.03 -34.43
N PHE A 2 5.56 -4.58 -33.89
CA PHE A 2 6.92 -4.16 -34.28
C PHE A 2 7.29 -4.46 -35.75
N PHE A 3 6.92 -5.63 -36.28
CA PHE A 3 7.21 -5.98 -37.68
C PHE A 3 6.52 -5.04 -38.69
N SER A 4 5.25 -4.69 -38.48
CA SER A 4 4.53 -3.75 -39.35
C SER A 4 5.16 -2.36 -39.35
N LEU A 5 5.66 -1.91 -38.19
CA LEU A 5 6.34 -0.63 -38.03
C LEU A 5 7.69 -0.63 -38.77
N ILE A 6 8.47 -1.72 -38.69
CA ILE A 6 9.71 -1.90 -39.44
C ILE A 6 9.45 -1.91 -40.95
N PHE A 7 8.40 -2.60 -41.42
CA PHE A 7 8.04 -2.59 -42.85
C PHE A 7 7.61 -1.21 -43.35
N LEU A 8 6.88 -0.44 -42.54
CA LEU A 8 6.51 0.94 -42.87
C LEU A 8 7.74 1.85 -42.94
N ILE A 9 8.64 1.78 -41.96
CA ILE A 9 9.91 2.52 -41.96
C ILE A 9 10.74 2.16 -43.20
N LYS A 10 10.81 0.87 -43.55
CA LYS A 10 11.52 0.41 -44.76
C LYS A 10 10.89 0.95 -46.04
N LYS A 11 9.56 0.90 -46.18
CA LYS A 11 8.84 1.40 -47.36
C LYS A 11 9.02 2.91 -47.51
N PHE A 12 8.95 3.63 -46.40
CA PHE A 12 9.20 5.08 -46.36
C PHE A 12 10.64 5.41 -46.75
N ALA A 13 11.63 4.72 -46.16
CA ALA A 13 13.05 4.92 -46.49
C ALA A 13 13.36 4.63 -47.97
N PHE A 14 12.76 3.57 -48.55
CA PHE A 14 12.92 3.27 -49.98
C PHE A 14 12.35 4.37 -50.89
N TYR A 15 11.20 4.93 -50.53
CA TYR A 15 10.56 6.00 -51.30
C TYR A 15 11.37 7.31 -51.27
N VAL A 16 11.98 7.63 -50.12
CA VAL A 16 12.73 8.87 -49.92
C VAL A 16 14.18 8.76 -50.43
N LYS A 17 14.74 7.55 -50.51
CA LYS A 17 16.11 7.29 -51.00
C LYS A 17 16.40 7.90 -52.37
N ASN A 18 15.41 7.96 -53.27
CA ASN A 18 15.58 8.49 -54.62
C ASN A 18 15.48 10.02 -54.70
N LYS A 19 15.10 10.70 -53.60
CA LYS A 19 14.87 12.15 -53.57
C LYS A 19 15.84 12.93 -52.67
N ILE A 20 16.46 12.27 -51.70
CA ILE A 20 17.26 12.93 -50.65
C ILE A 20 18.55 12.14 -50.38
N ASP A 21 19.67 12.87 -50.31
CA ASP A 21 20.97 12.33 -49.93
C ASP A 21 20.97 11.77 -48.50
N PHE A 22 21.82 10.77 -48.25
CA PHE A 22 21.89 10.05 -46.97
C PHE A 22 22.04 10.98 -45.75
N LEU A 23 22.92 11.98 -45.83
CA LEU A 23 23.20 12.93 -44.74
C LEU A 23 21.97 13.80 -44.39
N ASN A 24 21.26 14.28 -45.40
CA ASN A 24 20.06 15.10 -45.22
C ASN A 24 18.91 14.25 -44.65
N PHE A 25 18.82 12.98 -45.05
CA PHE A 25 17.84 12.06 -44.51
C PHE A 25 18.09 11.72 -43.03
N THR A 26 19.34 11.46 -42.63
CA THR A 26 19.70 11.23 -41.21
C THR A 26 19.42 12.47 -40.36
N PHE A 27 19.71 13.67 -40.87
CA PHE A 27 19.45 14.92 -40.15
C PHE A 27 17.95 15.17 -39.91
N LEU A 28 17.13 14.99 -40.95
CA LEU A 28 15.66 15.07 -40.83
C LEU A 28 15.12 14.07 -39.80
N GLN A 29 15.68 12.87 -39.76
CA GLN A 29 15.24 11.83 -38.85
C GLN A 29 15.60 12.13 -37.39
N ILE A 30 16.78 12.70 -37.13
CA ILE A 30 17.17 13.16 -35.80
C ILE A 30 16.19 14.25 -35.33
N ILE A 31 15.84 15.19 -36.19
CA ILE A 31 14.87 16.25 -35.87
C ILE A 31 13.49 15.65 -35.55
N LEU A 32 12.99 14.73 -36.35
CA LEU A 32 11.70 14.08 -36.11
C LEU A 32 11.66 13.30 -34.78
N ASN A 33 12.74 12.59 -34.44
CA ASN A 33 12.86 11.90 -33.16
C ASN A 33 12.91 12.88 -31.97
N LEU A 34 13.58 14.03 -32.15
CA LEU A 34 13.64 15.07 -31.12
C LEU A 34 12.26 15.70 -30.89
N ILE A 35 11.51 15.99 -31.97
CA ILE A 35 10.13 16.48 -31.89
C ILE A 35 9.23 15.45 -31.19
N PHE A 36 9.37 14.16 -31.54
CA PHE A 36 8.61 13.10 -30.90
C PHE A 36 8.92 12.97 -29.39
N TYR A 37 10.18 13.13 -29.01
CA TYR A 37 10.58 13.15 -27.60
C TYR A 37 9.95 14.32 -26.83
N VAL A 38 10.02 15.53 -27.39
CA VAL A 38 9.40 16.72 -26.78
C VAL A 38 7.88 16.53 -26.64
N PHE A 39 7.23 15.96 -27.65
CA PHE A 39 5.80 15.65 -27.61
C PHE A 39 5.43 14.67 -26.48
N LEU A 40 6.23 13.62 -26.27
CA LEU A 40 6.00 12.66 -25.18
C LEU A 40 6.22 13.27 -23.81
N TYR A 41 7.21 14.17 -23.68
CA TYR A 41 7.45 14.94 -22.47
C TYR A 41 6.26 15.84 -22.13
N LEU A 42 5.66 16.52 -23.12
CA LEU A 42 4.48 17.36 -22.91
C LEU A 42 3.24 16.58 -22.44
N ILE A 43 3.14 15.30 -22.76
CA ILE A 43 2.04 14.41 -22.31
C ILE A 43 2.33 13.80 -20.92
N ASN A 44 3.44 14.18 -20.27
CA ASN A 44 3.91 13.61 -19.00
C ASN A 44 4.11 12.09 -19.05
N TYR A 45 4.49 11.57 -20.22
CA TYR A 45 4.81 10.14 -20.35
C TYR A 45 6.29 9.91 -20.05
N GLU A 46 6.59 9.25 -18.93
CA GLU A 46 7.97 8.99 -18.48
C GLU A 46 8.66 7.94 -19.37
N ILE A 47 9.45 8.41 -20.34
CA ILE A 47 10.33 7.57 -21.14
C ILE A 47 11.77 7.82 -20.72
N ASN A 48 12.49 6.72 -20.47
CA ASN A 48 13.90 6.80 -20.13
C ASN A 48 14.74 7.15 -21.37
N PHE A 49 15.75 8.00 -21.20
CA PHE A 49 16.61 8.50 -22.27
C PHE A 49 17.25 7.39 -23.12
N TYR A 50 17.71 6.32 -22.49
CA TYR A 50 18.34 5.18 -23.19
C TYR A 50 17.38 4.47 -24.16
N SER A 51 16.06 4.53 -23.92
CA SER A 51 15.04 3.92 -24.79
C SER A 51 14.95 4.65 -26.12
N ILE A 52 15.10 5.98 -26.09
CA ILE A 52 15.10 6.84 -27.28
C ILE A 52 16.41 6.68 -28.04
N LEU A 53 17.54 6.65 -27.33
CA LEU A 53 18.84 6.38 -27.92
C LEU A 53 18.83 5.06 -28.71
N PHE A 54 18.26 4.01 -28.14
CA PHE A 54 18.13 2.71 -28.80
C PHE A 54 17.24 2.78 -30.06
N LEU A 55 16.11 3.47 -30.01
CA LEU A 55 15.24 3.67 -31.18
C LEU A 55 15.97 4.40 -32.31
N ILE A 56 16.74 5.44 -31.99
CA ILE A 56 17.56 6.17 -32.96
C ILE A 56 18.59 5.21 -33.60
N ILE A 57 19.35 4.48 -32.78
CA ILE A 57 20.36 3.52 -33.28
C ILE A 57 19.72 2.46 -34.18
N LEU A 58 18.58 1.89 -33.80
CA LEU A 58 17.88 0.90 -34.63
C LEU A 58 17.46 1.46 -35.98
N VAL A 59 16.89 2.67 -35.99
CA VAL A 59 16.46 3.33 -37.21
C VAL A 59 17.66 3.63 -38.12
N GLU A 60 18.75 4.17 -37.57
CA GLU A 60 19.99 4.44 -38.30
C GLU A 60 20.57 3.16 -38.93
N VAL A 61 20.60 2.04 -38.18
CA VAL A 61 21.05 0.73 -38.69
C VAL A 61 20.19 0.25 -39.86
N ILE A 62 18.87 0.41 -39.78
CA ILE A 62 17.94 0.03 -40.86
C ILE A 62 18.16 0.89 -42.11
N ILE A 63 18.33 2.20 -41.92
CA ILE A 63 18.57 3.15 -43.02
C ILE A 63 19.92 2.87 -43.68
N TYR A 64 20.98 2.66 -42.90
CA TYR A 64 22.31 2.32 -43.40
C TYR A 64 22.27 1.09 -44.31
N PHE A 65 21.60 0.01 -43.87
CA PHE A 65 21.48 -1.20 -44.68
C PHE A 65 20.64 -0.99 -45.95
N ASN A 66 19.62 -0.13 -45.92
CA ASN A 66 18.81 0.19 -47.09
C ASN A 66 19.53 1.12 -48.09
N TYR A 67 20.29 2.12 -47.62
CA TYR A 67 21.01 3.05 -48.50
C TYR A 67 22.18 2.38 -49.22
N LYS A 68 22.97 1.56 -48.52
CA LYS A 68 24.10 0.84 -49.14
C LYS A 68 23.69 -0.27 -50.12
N ASN A 69 22.37 -0.51 -50.35
CA ASN A 69 21.86 -1.56 -51.23
C ASN A 69 22.50 -2.94 -51.00
N ILE A 70 23.02 -3.18 -49.77
CA ILE A 70 23.63 -4.46 -49.44
C ILE A 70 22.50 -5.47 -49.60
N ARG A 71 22.71 -6.54 -50.39
CA ARG A 71 21.67 -7.55 -50.61
C ARG A 71 21.17 -8.12 -49.27
N TYR A 72 19.92 -8.55 -49.28
CA TYR A 72 19.31 -9.17 -48.11
C TYR A 72 19.98 -10.51 -47.84
N ASN A 73 20.80 -10.55 -46.80
CA ASN A 73 21.37 -11.79 -46.27
C ASN A 73 20.71 -12.10 -44.93
N TYR A 74 20.49 -13.38 -44.66
CA TYR A 74 19.94 -13.89 -43.39
C TYR A 74 20.64 -13.27 -42.17
N SER A 75 21.95 -13.06 -42.25
CA SER A 75 22.78 -12.47 -41.19
C SER A 75 22.29 -11.08 -40.71
N LYS A 76 21.73 -10.24 -41.59
CA LYS A 76 21.25 -8.90 -41.20
C LYS A 76 19.95 -8.96 -40.41
N ASN A 77 19.02 -9.81 -40.82
CA ASN A 77 17.76 -9.97 -40.10
C ASN A 77 18.03 -10.55 -38.71
N ILE A 78 18.98 -11.49 -38.61
CA ILE A 78 19.45 -12.03 -37.33
C ILE A 78 20.03 -10.92 -36.45
N LEU A 79 20.86 -10.03 -36.98
CA LEU A 79 21.45 -8.91 -36.24
C LEU A 79 20.39 -7.90 -35.74
N ILE A 80 19.39 -7.57 -36.56
CA ILE A 80 18.31 -6.67 -36.14
C ILE A 80 17.45 -7.32 -35.05
N ILE A 81 17.12 -8.60 -35.21
CA ILE A 81 16.34 -9.34 -34.21
C ILE A 81 17.12 -9.46 -32.91
N SER A 82 18.43 -9.73 -32.95
CA SER A 82 19.25 -9.83 -31.75
C SER A 82 19.32 -8.49 -31.00
N LEU A 83 19.53 -7.37 -31.69
CA LEU A 83 19.51 -6.04 -31.07
C LEU A 83 18.16 -5.72 -30.41
N ILE A 84 17.04 -6.00 -31.09
CA ILE A 84 15.71 -5.82 -30.52
C ILE A 84 15.53 -6.71 -29.29
N SER A 85 15.92 -7.98 -29.37
CA SER A 85 15.77 -8.91 -28.24
C SER A 85 16.56 -8.45 -27.01
N LEU A 86 17.82 -8.04 -27.18
CA LEU A 86 18.68 -7.54 -26.10
C LEU A 86 18.05 -6.33 -25.41
N TYR A 87 17.56 -5.36 -26.19
CA TYR A 87 16.87 -4.20 -25.65
C TYR A 87 15.57 -4.54 -24.93
N THR A 88 14.76 -5.43 -25.50
CA THR A 88 13.49 -5.83 -24.86
C THR A 88 13.75 -6.49 -23.51
N VAL A 89 14.76 -7.34 -23.41
CA VAL A 89 15.14 -7.98 -22.15
C VAL A 89 15.61 -6.95 -21.13
N SER A 90 16.49 -6.01 -21.50
CA SER A 90 16.97 -4.98 -20.57
C SER A 90 15.83 -4.06 -20.11
N PHE A 91 14.97 -3.62 -21.03
CA PHE A 91 13.83 -2.76 -20.72
C PHE A 91 12.82 -3.44 -19.81
N ILE A 92 12.46 -4.70 -20.12
CA ILE A 92 11.52 -5.46 -19.30
C ILE A 92 12.08 -5.70 -17.90
N SER A 93 13.38 -6.04 -17.80
CA SER A 93 14.03 -6.33 -16.51
C SER A 93 14.01 -5.11 -15.59
N GLU A 94 14.36 -3.92 -16.09
CA GLU A 94 14.29 -2.69 -15.28
C GLU A 94 12.86 -2.37 -14.83
N LYS A 95 11.87 -2.52 -15.73
CA LYS A 95 10.47 -2.28 -15.38
C LYS A 95 9.95 -3.29 -14.37
N ILE A 96 10.41 -4.54 -14.42
CA ILE A 96 10.12 -5.56 -13.41
C ILE A 96 10.70 -5.11 -12.06
N GLU A 97 11.96 -4.70 -12.00
CA GLU A 97 12.60 -4.28 -10.75
C GLU A 97 11.90 -3.07 -10.12
N ILE A 98 11.58 -2.04 -10.91
CA ILE A 98 10.84 -0.85 -10.42
C ILE A 98 9.46 -1.24 -9.91
N LYS A 99 8.74 -2.09 -10.65
CA LYS A 99 7.41 -2.55 -10.25
C LYS A 99 7.46 -3.39 -8.98
N GLU A 100 8.51 -4.20 -8.83
CA GLU A 100 8.73 -5.05 -7.68
C GLU A 100 9.07 -4.21 -6.44
N LYS A 101 9.96 -3.21 -6.54
CA LYS A 101 10.24 -2.25 -5.44
C LYS A 101 8.98 -1.51 -4.99
N LYS A 102 8.17 -1.01 -5.93
CA LYS A 102 6.87 -0.38 -5.61
C LYS A 102 5.92 -1.35 -4.91
N ARG A 103 5.89 -2.61 -5.34
CA ARG A 103 5.11 -3.67 -4.69
C ARG A 103 5.58 -3.91 -3.26
N ARG A 104 6.90 -3.93 -3.01
CA ARG A 104 7.44 -4.08 -1.65
C ARG A 104 7.01 -2.96 -0.72
N ILE A 105 7.02 -1.72 -1.20
CA ILE A 105 6.55 -0.56 -0.44
C ILE A 105 5.09 -0.77 -0.02
N VAL A 106 4.21 -1.10 -0.96
CA VAL A 106 2.79 -1.35 -0.66
C VAL A 106 2.60 -2.54 0.30
N LEU A 107 3.38 -3.61 0.14
CA LEU A 107 3.37 -4.73 1.08
C LEU A 107 3.87 -4.29 2.47
N ALA A 108 4.81 -3.34 2.53
CA ALA A 108 5.34 -2.77 3.75
C ALA A 108 4.40 -1.86 4.51
N GLU A 109 3.66 -1.03 3.81
CA GLU A 109 2.58 -0.26 4.41
C GLU A 109 1.51 -1.20 4.98
N ASN A 110 1.05 -2.18 4.18
CA ASN A 110 -0.01 -3.12 4.59
C ASN A 110 0.39 -4.09 5.72
N ARG A 111 1.69 -4.39 5.87
CA ARG A 111 2.21 -5.24 6.98
C ARG A 111 2.70 -4.40 8.16
N GLY A 112 3.17 -3.19 7.89
CA GLY A 112 3.63 -2.19 8.85
C GLY A 112 2.50 -1.64 9.69
N THR A 113 1.38 -1.40 9.02
CA THR A 113 0.12 -1.04 9.65
C THR A 113 -0.80 -2.24 9.48
N GLU A 114 -1.16 -2.92 10.57
CA GLU A 114 -2.23 -3.93 10.55
C GLU A 114 -3.59 -3.21 10.40
N LYS A 115 -3.70 -2.40 9.35
CA LYS A 115 -4.86 -1.59 9.05
C LYS A 115 -5.75 -2.36 8.09
N ASP A 116 -7.03 -2.09 8.20
CA ASP A 116 -8.05 -2.61 7.33
C ASP A 116 -8.66 -1.44 6.55
N PRO A 117 -8.14 -1.12 5.35
CA PRO A 117 -8.57 0.06 4.59
C PRO A 117 -10.07 0.08 4.31
N ILE A 118 -10.69 -1.10 4.18
CA ILE A 118 -12.13 -1.21 3.97
C ILE A 118 -12.87 -0.84 5.26
N ALA A 119 -12.41 -1.30 6.43
CA ALA A 119 -13.00 -0.89 7.70
C ALA A 119 -12.82 0.61 7.94
N GLU A 120 -11.64 1.16 7.67
CA GLU A 120 -11.37 2.60 7.86
C GLU A 120 -12.28 3.48 7.01
N TYR A 121 -12.47 3.10 5.74
CA TYR A 121 -13.41 3.77 4.86
C TYR A 121 -14.86 3.73 5.39
N LEU A 122 -15.30 2.58 5.90
CA LEU A 122 -16.63 2.45 6.50
C LEU A 122 -16.77 3.27 7.79
N LEU A 123 -15.71 3.31 8.61
CA LEU A 123 -15.70 4.07 9.87
C LEU A 123 -15.77 5.58 9.65
N GLU A 124 -15.23 6.09 8.54
CA GLU A 124 -15.40 7.50 8.14
C GLU A 124 -16.88 7.85 7.96
N ASP A 125 -17.63 7.04 7.20
CA ASP A 125 -19.06 7.24 6.98
C ASP A 125 -19.88 7.04 8.26
N ILE A 126 -19.57 5.99 9.03
CA ILE A 126 -20.24 5.71 10.32
C ILE A 126 -20.05 6.86 11.29
N SER A 127 -18.84 7.41 11.42
CA SER A 127 -18.55 8.54 12.32
C SER A 127 -19.47 9.73 12.07
N ASN A 128 -19.69 10.08 10.80
CA ASN A 128 -20.55 11.20 10.44
C ASN A 128 -22.04 10.92 10.69
N LYS A 129 -22.49 9.69 10.42
CA LYS A 129 -23.88 9.27 10.65
C LYS A 129 -24.21 9.13 12.13
N LEU A 130 -23.27 8.64 12.94
CA LEU A 130 -23.46 8.35 14.36
C LEU A 130 -23.68 9.64 15.16
N LYS A 131 -22.94 10.72 14.86
CA LYS A 131 -23.15 12.05 15.46
C LYS A 131 -24.55 12.62 15.25
N LYS A 132 -25.18 12.28 14.13
CA LYS A 132 -26.50 12.79 13.72
C LYS A 132 -27.64 11.86 14.10
N ASP A 133 -27.36 10.73 14.75
CA ASP A 133 -28.38 9.73 15.04
C ASP A 133 -29.14 10.07 16.33
N ASP A 134 -30.41 10.41 16.17
CA ASP A 134 -31.29 10.76 17.29
C ASP A 134 -31.61 9.56 18.18
N TYR A 135 -31.57 8.32 17.67
CA TYR A 135 -31.75 7.13 18.50
C TYR A 135 -30.55 6.89 19.41
N VAL A 136 -29.33 7.16 18.92
CA VAL A 136 -28.13 7.08 19.77
C VAL A 136 -28.24 8.10 20.90
N LYS A 137 -28.63 9.35 20.61
CA LYS A 137 -28.86 10.38 21.64
C LYS A 137 -29.92 9.92 22.66
N TYR A 138 -31.04 9.37 22.19
CA TYR A 138 -32.10 8.85 23.06
C TYR A 138 -31.58 7.77 24.01
N TYR A 139 -30.84 6.78 23.50
CA TYR A 139 -30.30 5.72 24.35
C TYR A 139 -29.27 6.22 25.36
N LEU A 140 -28.43 7.18 24.99
CA LEU A 140 -27.47 7.81 25.90
C LEU A 140 -28.16 8.54 27.06
N GLN A 141 -29.34 9.14 26.81
CA GLN A 141 -30.10 9.79 27.87
C GLN A 141 -30.56 8.81 28.98
N PHE A 142 -30.78 7.54 28.62
CA PHE A 142 -31.24 6.47 29.52
C PHE A 142 -30.19 5.35 29.66
N HIS A 143 -28.90 5.71 29.63
CA HIS A 143 -27.79 4.75 29.55
C HIS A 143 -27.78 3.71 30.66
N ASN A 144 -28.20 4.05 31.89
CA ASN A 144 -28.22 3.14 33.04
C ASN A 144 -29.11 1.90 32.83
N GLU A 145 -30.15 2.00 32.00
CA GLU A 145 -31.10 0.91 31.75
C GLU A 145 -30.97 0.30 30.35
N LYS A 146 -30.39 1.06 29.41
CA LYS A 146 -30.48 0.73 27.97
C LYS A 146 -29.14 0.51 27.28
N ILE A 147 -28.05 0.31 28.02
CA ILE A 147 -26.73 0.09 27.43
C ILE A 147 -26.70 -1.11 26.47
N ASP A 148 -27.32 -2.23 26.84
CA ASP A 148 -27.40 -3.43 25.98
C ASP A 148 -28.27 -3.19 24.73
N SER A 149 -29.30 -2.37 24.86
CA SER A 149 -30.15 -1.98 23.74
C SER A 149 -29.39 -1.10 22.75
N LEU A 150 -28.58 -0.16 23.27
CA LEU A 150 -27.69 0.67 22.46
C LEU A 150 -26.63 -0.16 21.75
N LEU A 151 -25.98 -1.10 22.45
CA LEU A 151 -24.98 -1.99 21.85
C LEU A 151 -25.58 -2.77 20.67
N ASN A 152 -26.74 -3.41 20.88
CA ASN A 152 -27.45 -4.14 19.85
C ASN A 152 -27.88 -3.27 18.67
N TYR A 153 -28.33 -2.04 18.94
CA TYR A 153 -28.70 -1.07 17.92
C TYR A 153 -27.50 -0.69 17.05
N LEU A 154 -26.39 -0.30 17.69
CA LEU A 154 -25.15 0.06 17.01
C LEU A 154 -24.61 -1.11 16.17
N GLN A 155 -24.61 -2.31 16.72
CA GLN A 155 -24.17 -3.51 16.02
C GLN A 155 -25.01 -3.79 14.77
N LYS A 156 -26.34 -3.76 14.88
CA LYS A 156 -27.23 -4.05 13.74
C LYS A 156 -27.21 -2.97 12.67
N LYS A 157 -27.13 -1.70 13.06
CA LYS A 157 -27.26 -0.56 12.13
C LYS A 157 -25.92 -0.12 11.53
N TYR A 158 -24.87 -0.06 12.33
CA TYR A 158 -23.59 0.55 11.95
C TYR A 158 -22.45 -0.47 11.81
N PHE A 159 -22.38 -1.47 12.68
CA PHE A 159 -21.28 -2.44 12.73
C PHE A 159 -21.70 -3.84 12.24
N ASN A 160 -22.37 -3.87 11.08
CA ASN A 160 -22.86 -5.10 10.44
C ASN A 160 -22.00 -5.51 9.22
N LEU A 161 -22.35 -6.63 8.57
CA LEU A 161 -21.73 -7.09 7.33
C LEU A 161 -20.20 -7.22 7.47
N TYR A 162 -19.44 -6.37 6.77
CA TYR A 162 -17.97 -6.40 6.77
C TYR A 162 -17.38 -6.17 8.17
N LEU A 163 -18.06 -5.39 9.03
CA LEU A 163 -17.59 -5.06 10.36
C LEU A 163 -17.93 -6.13 11.41
N GLU A 164 -18.68 -7.19 11.06
CA GLU A 164 -18.98 -8.31 11.98
C GLU A 164 -17.74 -9.10 12.40
N LYS A 165 -16.64 -8.95 11.67
CA LYS A 165 -15.34 -9.52 12.05
C LYS A 165 -14.67 -8.78 13.22
N TYR A 166 -15.29 -7.72 13.73
CA TYR A 166 -14.87 -7.01 14.94
C TYR A 166 -15.83 -7.31 16.10
N ASN A 167 -15.27 -7.41 17.29
CA ASN A 167 -16.03 -7.33 18.54
C ASN A 167 -16.25 -5.85 18.86
N LEU A 168 -17.52 -5.46 18.95
CA LEU A 168 -17.95 -4.14 19.36
C LEU A 168 -18.10 -4.09 20.88
N GLU A 169 -17.33 -3.22 21.50
CA GLU A 169 -17.45 -2.87 22.91
C GLU A 169 -17.79 -1.38 23.00
N ILE A 170 -18.76 -1.04 23.85
CA ILE A 170 -19.13 0.35 24.08
C ILE A 170 -19.00 0.70 25.54
N SER A 171 -18.70 1.96 25.82
CA SER A 171 -18.64 2.48 27.18
C SER A 171 -19.14 3.92 27.18
N ILE A 172 -19.85 4.29 28.24
CA ILE A 172 -20.49 5.59 28.35
C ILE A 172 -19.88 6.26 29.58
N CYS A 173 -19.41 7.50 29.41
CA CYS A 173 -18.91 8.30 30.52
C CYS A 173 -19.72 9.58 30.66
N THR A 174 -20.16 9.84 31.89
CA THR A 174 -20.62 11.14 32.38
C THR A 174 -19.49 11.85 33.14
N SER A 175 -19.67 13.13 33.48
CA SER A 175 -18.63 13.94 34.14
C SER A 175 -18.29 13.52 35.57
N ILE A 176 -19.08 12.59 36.13
CA ILE A 176 -18.95 12.11 37.50
C ILE A 176 -18.54 10.61 37.52
N ASP A 177 -18.54 9.94 36.37
CA ASP A 177 -18.28 8.51 36.32
C ASP A 177 -16.82 8.14 36.61
N SER A 178 -16.67 7.04 37.34
CA SER A 178 -15.37 6.44 37.62
C SER A 178 -15.39 4.96 37.26
N ILE A 179 -14.29 4.49 36.67
CA ILE A 179 -14.09 3.12 36.23
C ILE A 179 -13.24 2.41 37.28
N LEU A 180 -13.73 1.26 37.73
CA LEU A 180 -12.99 0.36 38.61
C LEU A 180 -12.56 -0.88 37.81
N LEU A 181 -11.28 -0.93 37.43
CA LEU A 181 -10.73 -2.04 36.63
C LEU A 181 -10.47 -3.29 37.48
N ASN A 182 -10.10 -3.09 38.74
CA ASN A 182 -9.78 -4.15 39.70
C ASN A 182 -10.32 -3.79 41.10
N PRO A 183 -10.84 -4.75 41.88
CA PRO A 183 -11.31 -4.53 43.26
C PRO A 183 -10.26 -3.95 44.22
N ARG A 184 -8.97 -4.09 43.87
CA ARG A 184 -7.82 -3.64 44.66
C ARG A 184 -7.24 -2.31 44.19
N GLU A 185 -7.71 -1.76 43.07
CA GLU A 185 -7.25 -0.49 42.52
C GLU A 185 -8.22 0.64 42.84
N LYS A 186 -7.69 1.85 42.98
CA LYS A 186 -8.54 3.05 43.12
C LYS A 186 -9.29 3.27 41.82
N ALA A 187 -10.58 3.60 41.95
CA ALA A 187 -11.41 4.00 40.81
C ALA A 187 -10.73 5.16 40.06
N LYS A 188 -10.59 5.02 38.74
CA LYS A 188 -10.03 6.03 37.86
C LYS A 188 -11.18 6.81 37.24
N ASP A 189 -10.99 8.11 37.03
CA ASP A 189 -11.93 8.92 36.27
C ASP A 189 -12.14 8.33 34.85
N CYS A 190 -13.40 8.23 34.43
CA CYS A 190 -13.81 7.55 33.21
C CYS A 190 -13.16 8.18 31.96
N TYR A 191 -13.15 9.50 31.90
CA TYR A 191 -12.52 10.25 30.81
C TYR A 191 -11.01 10.03 30.75
N ASN A 192 -10.33 10.13 31.90
CA ASN A 192 -8.88 9.96 31.97
C ASN A 192 -8.43 8.56 31.53
N PHE A 193 -9.22 7.52 31.80
CA PHE A 193 -8.92 6.17 31.33
C PHE A 193 -8.93 6.09 29.79
N TYR A 194 -10.02 6.50 29.15
CA TYR A 194 -10.16 6.39 27.70
C TYR A 194 -9.32 7.41 26.92
N ASP A 195 -9.14 8.62 27.44
CA ASP A 195 -8.20 9.59 26.86
C ASP A 195 -6.74 9.10 26.98
N GLY A 196 -6.42 8.29 27.99
CA GLY A 196 -5.14 7.59 28.12
C GLY A 196 -4.89 6.59 26.98
N ILE A 197 -5.91 5.81 26.61
CA ILE A 197 -5.86 4.87 25.47
C ILE A 197 -5.58 5.64 24.17
N LYS A 198 -6.30 6.75 23.94
CA LYS A 198 -6.08 7.61 22.77
C LYS A 198 -4.66 8.16 22.70
N LYS A 199 -4.14 8.73 23.80
CA LYS A 199 -2.85 9.41 23.84
C LYS A 199 -1.65 8.48 23.66
N LEU A 200 -1.77 7.23 24.10
CA LEU A 200 -0.64 6.29 24.08
C LEU A 200 -0.57 5.43 22.81
N GLN A 201 -1.69 5.23 22.11
CA GLN A 201 -1.79 4.20 21.05
C GLN A 201 -2.59 4.60 19.80
N GLY A 202 -3.21 5.80 19.77
CA GLY A 202 -4.18 6.15 18.73
C GLY A 202 -3.63 6.98 17.55
N ILE A 203 -3.77 6.48 16.32
CA ILE A 203 -3.59 7.22 15.06
C ILE A 203 -4.97 7.63 14.52
N LYS A 204 -5.24 8.94 14.43
CA LYS A 204 -6.54 9.45 13.96
C LYS A 204 -6.80 9.05 12.51
N LEU A 205 -7.99 8.53 12.22
CA LEU A 205 -8.43 8.25 10.86
C LEU A 205 -8.89 9.53 10.16
N PHE A 206 -8.76 9.56 8.83
CA PHE A 206 -9.18 10.70 8.02
C PHE A 206 -10.69 10.95 8.18
N ASN A 207 -11.08 12.23 8.32
CA ASN A 207 -12.49 12.67 8.39
C ASN A 207 -13.40 11.91 9.38
N SER A 208 -12.84 11.38 10.46
CA SER A 208 -13.62 10.64 11.45
C SER A 208 -13.15 10.92 12.88
N ASP A 209 -13.98 10.53 13.83
CA ASP A 209 -13.64 10.52 15.27
C ASP A 209 -13.09 9.17 15.73
N PHE A 210 -12.77 8.28 14.79
CA PHE A 210 -12.09 7.02 15.06
C PHE A 210 -10.57 7.17 14.99
N TYR A 211 -9.90 6.34 15.77
CA TYR A 211 -8.46 6.22 15.88
C TYR A 211 -8.10 4.75 15.68
N PHE A 212 -7.15 4.45 14.81
CA PHE A 212 -6.51 3.14 14.77
C PHE A 212 -5.62 2.99 16.00
N LEU A 213 -5.76 1.88 16.73
CA LEU A 213 -4.90 1.56 17.86
C LEU A 213 -3.78 0.64 17.40
N ASP A 214 -2.53 1.11 17.46
CA ASP A 214 -1.36 0.28 17.15
C ASP A 214 -1.08 -0.67 18.32
N ASN A 215 -1.77 -1.80 18.31
CA ASN A 215 -1.66 -2.82 19.34
C ASN A 215 -0.52 -3.80 19.06
N VAL A 216 0.28 -4.08 20.09
CA VAL A 216 1.43 -5.02 20.02
C VAL A 216 0.98 -6.47 19.88
N ASN A 217 -0.27 -6.76 20.20
CA ASN A 217 -0.83 -8.11 20.24
C ASN A 217 -1.21 -8.65 18.84
N GLY A 218 -0.93 -7.91 17.76
CA GLY A 218 -1.21 -8.34 16.39
C GLY A 218 -2.70 -8.32 16.02
N ARG A 219 -3.53 -7.63 16.81
CA ARG A 219 -4.95 -7.43 16.52
C ARG A 219 -5.16 -6.02 15.98
N ILE A 220 -5.91 -5.95 14.89
CA ILE A 220 -6.48 -4.70 14.38
C ILE A 220 -7.50 -4.20 15.40
N SER A 221 -7.30 -2.99 15.91
CA SER A 221 -8.24 -2.35 16.82
C SER A 221 -8.51 -0.90 16.44
N TYR A 222 -9.76 -0.46 16.60
CA TYR A 222 -10.18 0.91 16.38
C TYR A 222 -10.89 1.46 17.62
N PHE A 223 -10.69 2.74 17.89
CA PHE A 223 -11.24 3.43 19.04
C PHE A 223 -11.96 4.71 18.59
N GLY A 224 -13.22 4.88 18.97
CA GLY A 224 -14.02 6.06 18.70
C GLY A 224 -14.39 6.79 19.99
N LYS A 225 -14.34 8.12 19.96
CA LYS A 225 -14.85 9.00 21.02
C LYS A 225 -15.86 9.96 20.42
N PHE A 226 -17.10 9.91 20.88
CA PHE A 226 -18.18 10.76 20.42
C PHE A 226 -18.81 11.47 21.61
N GLU A 227 -18.89 12.81 21.53
CA GLU A 227 -19.48 13.65 22.56
C GLU A 227 -20.87 14.12 22.11
N PHE A 228 -21.85 14.04 23.01
CA PHE A 228 -23.24 14.42 22.77
C PHE A 228 -23.74 15.36 23.85
N GLU A 229 -24.70 16.20 23.51
CA GLU A 229 -25.39 17.05 24.49
C GLU A 229 -26.21 16.17 25.46
N TYR A 230 -26.09 16.48 26.75
CA TYR A 230 -26.78 15.78 27.83
C TYR A 230 -27.50 16.80 28.71
N PHE A 231 -28.72 16.47 29.15
CA PHE A 231 -29.61 17.40 29.86
C PHE A 231 -30.08 16.84 31.21
N TYR A 232 -29.24 16.04 31.87
CA TYR A 232 -29.56 15.43 33.16
C TYR A 232 -28.58 15.89 34.25
N LYS A 233 -29.09 16.16 35.46
CA LYS A 233 -28.30 16.48 36.67
C LYS A 233 -27.16 17.51 36.49
N LYS A 234 -27.42 18.62 35.79
CA LYS A 234 -26.49 19.76 35.52
C LYS A 234 -25.30 19.45 34.61
N GLU A 235 -25.19 18.25 34.09
CA GLU A 235 -24.19 17.92 33.08
C GLU A 235 -24.60 18.50 31.72
N LYS A 236 -23.61 18.88 30.91
CA LYS A 236 -23.85 19.40 29.55
C LYS A 236 -23.52 18.39 28.46
N PHE A 237 -22.68 17.40 28.77
CA PHE A 237 -22.17 16.47 27.77
C PHE A 237 -22.08 15.05 28.33
N ILE A 238 -22.33 14.08 27.46
CA ILE A 238 -22.16 12.65 27.67
C ILE A 238 -21.31 12.10 26.54
N SER A 239 -20.39 11.19 26.87
CA SER A 239 -19.47 10.63 25.88
C SER A 239 -19.73 9.15 25.65
N LEU A 240 -19.81 8.77 24.38
CA LEU A 240 -19.81 7.40 23.92
C LEU A 240 -18.42 7.03 23.43
N PHE A 241 -17.84 6.04 24.09
CA PHE A 241 -16.61 5.38 23.67
C PHE A 241 -16.96 4.08 22.96
N ILE A 242 -16.30 3.86 21.82
CA ILE A 242 -16.48 2.67 20.99
C ILE A 242 -15.12 2.02 20.81
N LEU A 243 -15.00 0.76 21.16
CA LEU A 243 -13.81 -0.05 20.91
C LEU A 243 -14.17 -1.20 19.98
N LEU A 244 -13.43 -1.32 18.88
CA LEU A 244 -13.56 -2.40 17.92
C LEU A 244 -12.28 -3.22 17.98
N ASN A 245 -12.39 -4.49 18.32
CA ASN A 245 -11.27 -5.42 18.35
C ASN A 245 -11.50 -6.51 17.30
N SER A 246 -10.56 -6.73 16.38
CA SER A 246 -10.68 -7.82 15.42
C SER A 246 -10.86 -9.16 16.15
N LYS A 247 -11.85 -9.94 15.72
CA LYS A 247 -12.09 -11.29 16.23
C LYS A 247 -10.88 -12.15 15.93
N LEU A 248 -10.48 -12.97 16.89
CA LEU A 248 -9.57 -14.08 16.61
C LEU A 248 -10.28 -14.96 15.59
N VAL A 249 -9.75 -15.00 14.37
CA VAL A 249 -10.13 -16.04 13.42
C VAL A 249 -9.54 -17.32 14.01
N ASN A 250 -10.31 -18.02 14.83
CA ASN A 250 -10.06 -19.44 15.01
C ASN A 250 -10.09 -20.00 13.60
N GLU A 251 -8.99 -20.60 13.17
CA GLU A 251 -8.94 -21.39 11.93
C GLU A 251 -9.87 -22.59 12.14
N GLU A 252 -11.18 -22.36 12.08
CA GLU A 252 -12.17 -23.40 11.93
C GLU A 252 -11.99 -23.96 10.52
N LEU A 253 -11.15 -25.00 10.48
CA LEU A 253 -11.00 -25.98 9.40
C LEU A 253 -12.41 -26.43 8.95
N GLY A 254 -12.99 -25.75 7.94
CA GLY A 254 -14.35 -26.11 7.54
C GLY A 254 -14.87 -25.55 6.22
N TYR A 255 -14.20 -24.60 5.57
CA TYR A 255 -14.63 -24.13 4.25
C TYR A 255 -13.48 -24.19 3.23
N PRO A 256 -13.68 -24.86 2.08
CA PRO A 256 -12.67 -24.88 1.04
C PRO A 256 -12.48 -23.47 0.49
N GLU A 257 -11.24 -22.98 0.42
CA GLU A 257 -10.85 -21.69 -0.18
C GLU A 257 -11.14 -21.60 -1.71
N LEU A 258 -12.00 -22.45 -2.27
CA LEU A 258 -12.19 -22.69 -3.70
C LEU A 258 -13.09 -21.67 -4.43
N LEU A 259 -13.58 -20.64 -3.75
CA LEU A 259 -14.27 -19.50 -4.40
C LEU A 259 -13.56 -18.16 -4.22
N LEU A 260 -12.23 -18.17 -4.08
CA LEU A 260 -11.44 -16.94 -3.99
C LEU A 260 -10.22 -16.98 -4.92
N ASN A 261 -10.46 -17.06 -6.23
CA ASN A 261 -9.42 -16.93 -7.27
C ASN A 261 -8.55 -15.65 -7.16
N LYS A 262 -8.95 -14.66 -6.35
CA LYS A 262 -8.13 -13.46 -6.04
C LYS A 262 -7.27 -13.60 -4.76
N LYS A 263 -7.63 -14.43 -3.77
CA LYS A 263 -6.81 -14.61 -2.54
C LYS A 263 -5.66 -15.59 -2.73
N THR A 264 -5.83 -16.63 -3.55
CA THR A 264 -4.78 -17.63 -3.80
C THR A 264 -3.56 -17.00 -4.48
N ILE A 265 -3.78 -16.05 -5.41
CA ILE A 265 -2.71 -15.25 -6.05
C ILE A 265 -2.00 -14.32 -5.05
N LYS A 266 -2.70 -13.82 -4.02
CA LYS A 266 -2.09 -13.04 -2.93
C LYS A 266 -1.23 -13.92 -2.02
N LYS A 267 -1.71 -15.12 -1.63
CA LYS A 267 -0.98 -16.06 -0.76
C LYS A 267 0.30 -16.61 -1.44
N THR A 268 0.28 -16.96 -2.72
CA THR A 268 1.47 -17.48 -3.43
C THR A 268 2.56 -16.43 -3.60
N ASN A 269 2.19 -15.16 -3.81
CA ASN A 269 3.16 -14.07 -3.93
C ASN A 269 3.81 -13.69 -2.59
N LEU A 270 3.10 -13.83 -1.46
CA LEU A 270 3.65 -13.53 -0.13
C LEU A 270 4.70 -14.54 0.35
N LYS A 271 4.66 -15.80 -0.13
CA LYS A 271 5.68 -16.82 0.18
C LYS A 271 7.09 -16.46 -0.32
N LYS A 272 7.19 -15.56 -1.30
CA LYS A 272 8.47 -15.08 -1.87
C LYS A 272 9.16 -14.02 -1.01
N TYR A 273 8.50 -13.55 0.06
CA TYR A 273 8.98 -12.47 0.91
C TYR A 273 9.25 -12.98 2.32
N SER A 274 10.28 -12.44 2.96
CA SER A 274 10.47 -12.58 4.41
C SER A 274 10.13 -11.26 5.07
N PHE A 275 9.59 -11.29 6.29
CA PHE A 275 9.17 -10.10 7.02
C PHE A 275 9.71 -10.14 8.43
N ALA A 276 9.99 -8.98 9.00
CA ALA A 276 10.31 -8.82 10.41
C ALA A 276 9.73 -7.53 10.97
N LYS A 277 9.15 -7.55 12.17
CA LYS A 277 8.72 -6.35 12.89
C LYS A 277 9.64 -6.14 14.08
N TYR A 278 10.05 -4.91 14.33
CA TYR A 278 10.94 -4.53 15.42
C TYR A 278 10.30 -3.48 16.31
N LYS A 279 10.15 -3.79 17.60
CA LYS A 279 9.68 -2.85 18.62
C LYS A 279 10.83 -2.47 19.54
N ASN A 280 11.09 -1.17 19.73
CA ASN A 280 12.14 -0.67 20.63
C ASN A 280 13.53 -1.29 20.34
N ASN A 281 13.87 -1.40 19.05
CA ASN A 281 15.06 -2.09 18.51
C ASN A 281 15.09 -3.62 18.66
N TYR A 282 14.09 -4.24 19.28
CA TYR A 282 14.03 -5.70 19.40
C TYR A 282 13.07 -6.32 18.41
N LEU A 283 13.46 -7.44 17.81
CA LEU A 283 12.61 -8.24 16.94
C LEU A 283 11.39 -8.77 17.70
N VAL A 284 10.17 -8.43 17.25
CA VAL A 284 8.91 -8.89 17.86
C VAL A 284 8.18 -9.94 17.02
N SER A 285 8.34 -9.92 15.71
CA SER A 285 7.78 -10.97 14.85
C SER A 285 8.65 -11.14 13.60
N LYS A 286 8.69 -12.37 13.07
CA LYS A 286 9.32 -12.67 11.79
C LYS A 286 8.55 -13.74 11.04
N THR A 287 8.61 -13.70 9.71
CA THR A 287 8.06 -14.73 8.82
C THR A 287 8.96 -14.88 7.58
N GLY A 288 8.92 -16.04 6.94
CA GLY A 288 9.77 -16.36 5.79
C GLY A 288 11.11 -17.01 6.20
N HIS A 289 12.07 -16.98 5.27
CA HIS A 289 13.31 -17.77 5.36
C HIS A 289 14.53 -16.96 5.81
N PHE A 290 14.47 -15.62 5.79
CA PHE A 290 15.60 -14.80 6.20
C PHE A 290 15.83 -14.80 7.72
N SER A 291 17.09 -14.94 8.13
CA SER A 291 17.49 -14.92 9.54
C SER A 291 17.73 -13.49 10.02
N TYR A 292 16.67 -12.88 10.55
CA TYR A 292 16.74 -11.56 11.16
C TYR A 292 17.48 -11.55 12.49
N SER A 293 18.33 -10.55 12.69
CA SER A 293 18.95 -10.24 13.98
C SER A 293 17.89 -9.91 15.03
N LEU A 294 18.17 -10.21 16.29
CA LEU A 294 17.33 -9.78 17.41
C LEU A 294 17.40 -8.28 17.63
N ASP A 295 18.56 -7.70 17.34
CA ASP A 295 18.82 -6.27 17.44
C ASP A 295 18.75 -5.62 16.06
N ARG A 296 17.91 -4.58 15.95
CA ARG A 296 17.74 -3.75 14.78
C ARG A 296 18.98 -2.93 14.42
N GLU A 297 19.87 -2.62 15.36
CA GLU A 297 20.96 -1.67 15.13
C GLU A 297 21.87 -2.04 13.96
N ILE A 298 21.97 -3.33 13.67
CA ILE A 298 22.71 -3.88 12.52
C ILE A 298 22.15 -3.35 11.17
N TYR A 299 20.88 -2.97 11.14
CA TYR A 299 20.18 -2.47 9.95
C TYR A 299 20.02 -0.94 9.90
N LYS A 300 20.63 -0.18 10.84
CA LYS A 300 20.46 1.28 10.89
C LYS A 300 21.19 1.99 9.74
N ARG A 301 20.42 2.61 8.83
CA ARG A 301 20.85 3.77 8.02
C ARG A 301 19.68 4.69 7.61
N LYS A 302 19.86 5.99 7.93
CA LYS A 302 19.18 7.26 7.54
C LYS A 302 17.66 7.44 7.77
N ASP A 303 17.31 8.69 8.08
CA ASP A 303 16.01 9.32 8.36
C ASP A 303 14.98 9.32 7.20
N LYS A 304 15.07 8.36 6.28
CA LYS A 304 14.12 8.24 5.16
C LYS A 304 13.02 7.26 5.53
N GLU A 305 11.79 7.56 5.11
CA GLU A 305 10.62 6.70 5.28
C GLU A 305 10.80 5.32 4.64
N TYR A 306 11.44 5.26 3.47
CA TYR A 306 11.79 4.01 2.78
C TYR A 306 13.28 3.95 2.48
N TYR A 307 13.90 2.81 2.75
CA TYR A 307 15.31 2.59 2.45
C TYR A 307 15.56 1.17 1.94
N PHE A 308 16.16 1.07 0.75
CA PHE A 308 16.60 -0.20 0.17
C PHE A 308 18.11 -0.39 0.38
N PHE A 309 18.53 -1.60 0.73
CA PHE A 309 19.94 -1.98 0.87
C PHE A 309 20.14 -3.48 0.67
N ASP A 310 21.37 -3.88 0.37
CA ASP A 310 21.74 -5.29 0.22
C ASP A 310 22.50 -5.79 1.46
N LEU A 311 22.14 -6.97 1.95
CA LEU A 311 22.81 -7.65 3.06
C LEU A 311 22.64 -9.18 2.91
N ASP A 312 23.68 -9.96 3.16
CA ASP A 312 23.66 -11.44 3.09
C ASP A 312 23.10 -12.02 1.78
N ASN A 313 23.32 -11.34 0.65
CA ASN A 313 22.75 -11.64 -0.67
C ASN A 313 21.23 -11.43 -0.80
N TYR A 314 20.62 -10.68 0.11
CA TYR A 314 19.22 -10.26 0.06
C TYR A 314 19.12 -8.77 -0.20
N ASN A 315 18.10 -8.36 -0.97
CA ASN A 315 17.72 -6.96 -1.12
C ASN A 315 16.59 -6.64 -0.13
N HIS A 316 16.88 -5.74 0.79
CA HIS A 316 16.03 -5.37 1.91
C HIS A 316 15.29 -4.07 1.62
N LEU A 317 14.08 -3.95 2.18
CA LEU A 317 13.35 -2.69 2.33
C LEU A 317 13.11 -2.44 3.82
N ILE A 318 13.65 -1.34 4.34
CA ILE A 318 13.23 -0.78 5.62
C ILE A 318 12.13 0.24 5.38
N TYR A 319 11.03 0.07 6.11
CA TYR A 319 9.97 1.04 6.22
C TYR A 319 10.01 1.70 7.60
N ASN A 320 10.43 2.97 7.62
CA ASN A 320 10.49 3.83 8.78
C ASN A 320 9.21 4.68 8.86
N PHE A 321 8.09 4.09 9.29
CA PHE A 321 6.94 4.91 9.66
C PHE A 321 7.16 5.52 11.04
N CYS A 322 7.29 6.86 11.09
CA CYS A 322 7.37 7.59 12.34
C CYS A 322 6.03 7.53 13.08
N ILE A 323 5.93 6.62 14.04
CA ILE A 323 5.47 6.77 15.45
C ILE A 323 5.45 5.32 16.02
N PHE A 324 6.61 4.89 16.53
CA PHE A 324 6.92 3.70 17.36
C PHE A 324 6.11 2.38 17.20
N PRO A 325 6.79 1.24 16.93
CA PRO A 325 7.97 1.08 16.09
C PRO A 325 7.83 -0.06 15.04
N PHE A 326 8.04 0.35 13.78
CA PHE A 326 8.85 -0.21 12.67
C PHE A 326 8.72 -1.68 12.21
N CYS A 327 8.37 -1.85 10.93
CA CYS A 327 8.41 -3.11 10.18
C CYS A 327 9.51 -3.10 9.11
N ILE A 328 10.30 -4.17 9.04
CA ILE A 328 11.31 -4.48 8.02
C ILE A 328 10.77 -5.57 7.10
N ILE A 329 10.96 -5.43 5.79
CA ILE A 329 10.47 -6.40 4.79
C ILE A 329 11.59 -6.75 3.81
N ASN A 330 11.80 -8.04 3.61
CA ASN A 330 12.84 -8.59 2.74
C ASN A 330 12.23 -9.31 1.54
N PHE A 331 12.96 -9.30 0.43
CA PHE A 331 12.63 -10.04 -0.77
C PHE A 331 13.72 -11.05 -1.14
N TYR A 332 13.30 -12.14 -1.79
CA TYR A 332 14.13 -13.22 -2.30
C TYR A 332 13.96 -13.32 -3.82
N ASP A 333 15.06 -13.16 -4.57
CA ASP A 333 15.16 -13.57 -5.97
C ASP A 333 16.17 -14.73 -6.07
N PHE A 334 15.72 -15.87 -6.59
CA PHE A 334 16.64 -16.80 -7.25
C PHE A 334 17.01 -16.18 -8.60
N CYS A 335 18.30 -16.05 -8.88
CA CYS A 335 18.79 -15.90 -10.25
C CYS A 335 18.29 -17.05 -11.14
#